data_AF-A0A166Q738-F1
#
_entry.id   AF-A0A166Q738-F1
#
_cell.length_a   1.000
_cell.length_b   1.000
_cell.length_c   1.000
_cell.angle_alpha   90.00
_cell.angle_beta   90.00
_cell.angle_gamma   90.00
#
_symmetry.space_group_name_H-M   'P 1'
#
loop_
_entity.id
_entity.type
_entity.pdbx_description
1 polymer ?
#
loop_
_entity_poly.entity_id
_entity_poly.type
_entity_poly.pdbx_seq_one_letter_code
_entity_poly.pdbx_strand_id
1 'polypeptide(L)'
;MPEIDELVRKGQEHLRVLMGGGGRDRGGDGGGRGPSGGPALTRGTVGLGLVVALVLWLFASLYTVRPEQQSIELLLGDFSEIGTEGLNFAPWPVVTAEVFDVTTNRTEEIGVRRSGGDNDGLMLTTDENIVDIDFQVVWNIKDAKNFKFSLRDPDAAVRAISESAMREVIAQSELAPILNRDRAAVEARVKELIQGTLDNRESGINVLRVNLNKVDPPSQTVQVTDAQGNTTAVSVVDAFRDVQAAEQERDRVERQADAYANRRLAEARGESAQLLEAAEGYRARVVNDAVGEASRFEAVREEYAEAPEVTRKRLYLETMEKVFGDVDKIILENNQSGTGQGVVPYLPLNELRRNGGSN
;
A
#
# COMPACT_ATOMS: atom_id res chain seq x y z
N MET A 1 -64.66 -32.69 -29.77
CA MET A 1 -64.41 -31.60 -30.74
C MET A 1 -63.88 -32.24 -32.02
N PRO A 2 -64.75 -32.47 -33.02
CA PRO A 2 -64.43 -33.21 -34.26
C PRO A 2 -63.55 -32.44 -35.26
N GLU A 3 -63.11 -31.23 -34.91
CA GLU A 3 -62.39 -30.32 -35.81
C GLU A 3 -60.88 -30.64 -35.92
N ILE A 4 -60.30 -31.33 -34.93
CA ILE A 4 -58.86 -31.68 -34.94
C ILE A 4 -58.59 -32.92 -35.81
N ASP A 5 -59.46 -33.93 -35.76
CA ASP A 5 -59.35 -35.12 -36.61
C ASP A 5 -59.55 -34.79 -38.10
N GLU A 6 -60.39 -33.79 -38.40
CA GLU A 6 -60.61 -33.33 -39.77
C GLU A 6 -59.42 -32.53 -40.32
N LEU A 7 -58.71 -31.79 -39.45
CA LEU A 7 -57.46 -31.10 -39.80
C LEU A 7 -56.31 -32.08 -40.05
N VAL A 8 -56.21 -33.14 -39.23
CA VAL A 8 -55.18 -34.18 -39.39
C VAL A 8 -55.40 -34.98 -40.69
N ARG A 9 -56.67 -35.29 -41.02
CA ARG A 9 -57.01 -35.98 -42.27
C ARG A 9 -56.75 -35.11 -43.51
N LYS A 10 -57.05 -33.81 -43.46
CA LYS A 10 -56.70 -32.85 -44.52
C LYS A 10 -55.18 -32.68 -44.70
N GLY A 11 -54.42 -32.74 -43.61
CA GLY A 11 -52.95 -32.73 -43.66
C GLY A 11 -52.38 -33.97 -44.36
N GLN A 12 -52.95 -35.15 -44.08
CA GLN A 12 -52.55 -36.42 -44.70
C GLN A 12 -52.95 -36.51 -46.19
N GLU A 13 -54.07 -35.91 -46.58
CA GLU A 13 -54.50 -35.84 -47.99
C GLU A 13 -53.63 -34.89 -48.81
N HIS A 14 -53.21 -33.74 -48.27
CA HIS A 14 -52.26 -32.86 -48.97
C HIS A 14 -50.85 -33.45 -49.06
N LEU A 15 -50.41 -34.20 -48.04
CA LEU A 15 -49.13 -34.92 -48.10
C LEU A 15 -49.14 -36.03 -49.17
N ARG A 16 -50.27 -36.74 -49.33
CA ARG A 16 -50.45 -37.79 -50.35
C ARG A 16 -50.49 -37.25 -51.77
N VAL A 17 -50.93 -36.00 -51.96
CA VAL A 17 -50.94 -35.32 -53.27
C VAL A 17 -49.56 -34.77 -53.64
N LEU A 18 -48.75 -34.35 -52.65
CA LEU A 18 -47.32 -34.01 -52.86
C LEU A 18 -46.42 -35.24 -53.01
N MET A 19 -46.83 -36.37 -52.43
CA MET A 19 -46.18 -37.67 -52.53
C MET A 19 -46.84 -38.54 -53.60
N GLY A 20 -46.90 -38.02 -54.84
CA GLY A 20 -46.99 -38.81 -56.06
C GLY A 20 -48.01 -39.95 -56.09
N GLY A 21 -49.30 -39.62 -56.02
CA GLY A 21 -50.40 -40.57 -56.26
C GLY A 21 -51.00 -40.43 -57.67
N GLY A 22 -50.41 -41.10 -58.66
CA GLY A 22 -50.96 -41.23 -60.02
C GLY A 22 -50.86 -42.68 -60.50
N GLY A 23 -52.01 -43.31 -60.81
CA GLY A 23 -52.16 -44.75 -60.89
C GLY A 23 -52.07 -45.42 -62.27
N ARG A 24 -52.23 -46.75 -62.18
CA ARG A 24 -52.74 -47.77 -63.13
C ARG A 24 -51.84 -48.40 -64.21
N ASP A 25 -51.67 -49.71 -64.01
CA ASP A 25 -51.84 -50.84 -64.94
C ASP A 25 -50.97 -50.95 -66.20
N ARG A 26 -49.99 -51.87 -66.14
CA ARG A 26 -49.92 -53.06 -67.02
C ARG A 26 -48.80 -54.00 -66.55
N GLY A 27 -49.08 -55.30 -66.63
CA GLY A 27 -48.25 -56.37 -66.07
C GLY A 27 -46.94 -56.61 -66.81
N GLY A 28 -46.15 -57.53 -66.26
CA GLY A 28 -44.93 -58.01 -66.90
C GLY A 28 -43.90 -58.46 -65.87
N ASP A 29 -43.80 -59.78 -65.72
CA ASP A 29 -42.78 -60.57 -65.04
C ASP A 29 -41.34 -60.10 -65.30
N GLY A 30 -40.46 -60.19 -64.28
CA GLY A 30 -39.01 -60.15 -64.53
C GLY A 30 -38.13 -59.64 -63.39
N GLY A 31 -37.52 -60.59 -62.65
CA GLY A 31 -36.09 -60.55 -62.31
C GLY A 31 -35.58 -59.46 -61.36
N GLY A 32 -35.44 -59.83 -60.09
CA GLY A 32 -34.78 -59.00 -59.07
C GLY A 32 -33.32 -58.67 -59.38
N ARG A 33 -33.02 -57.36 -59.35
CA ARG A 33 -31.72 -56.79 -59.01
C ARG A 33 -32.01 -55.46 -58.32
N GLY A 34 -31.50 -55.28 -57.10
CA GLY A 34 -31.79 -54.11 -56.28
C GLY A 34 -31.51 -52.78 -57.00
N PRO A 35 -32.14 -51.70 -56.53
CA PRO A 35 -31.33 -50.87 -55.65
C PRO A 35 -32.08 -50.38 -54.41
N SER A 36 -31.29 -50.16 -53.37
CA SER A 36 -31.53 -49.16 -52.32
C SER A 36 -32.39 -48.01 -52.84
N GLY A 37 -33.68 -48.03 -52.48
CA GLY A 37 -34.63 -46.97 -52.77
C GLY A 37 -34.36 -45.79 -51.85
N GLY A 38 -33.33 -45.01 -52.16
CA GLY A 38 -33.19 -43.65 -51.64
C GLY A 38 -34.43 -42.82 -52.04
N PRO A 39 -34.83 -41.84 -51.22
CA PRO A 39 -36.07 -41.10 -51.43
C PRO A 39 -36.11 -40.47 -52.83
N ALA A 40 -37.19 -40.71 -53.56
CA ALA A 40 -37.41 -40.10 -54.88
C ALA A 40 -37.37 -38.57 -54.75
N LEU A 41 -36.42 -37.94 -55.45
CA LEU A 41 -36.27 -36.49 -55.55
C LEU A 41 -37.38 -35.91 -56.46
N THR A 42 -38.62 -35.92 -55.97
CA THR A 42 -39.72 -35.14 -56.53
C THR A 42 -39.41 -33.64 -56.35
N ARG A 43 -39.86 -32.76 -57.26
CA ARG A 43 -39.65 -31.29 -57.12
C ARG A 43 -40.09 -30.74 -55.75
N GLY A 44 -41.08 -31.39 -55.10
CA GLY A 44 -41.50 -31.09 -53.74
C GLY A 44 -40.53 -31.55 -52.63
N THR A 45 -39.88 -32.71 -52.78
CA THR A 45 -38.87 -33.19 -51.80
C THR A 45 -37.55 -32.43 -51.93
N VAL A 46 -37.20 -31.98 -53.14
CA VAL A 46 -36.09 -31.05 -53.39
C VAL A 46 -36.36 -29.69 -52.75
N GLY A 47 -37.57 -29.13 -52.93
CA GLY A 47 -37.97 -27.87 -52.31
C GLY A 47 -37.98 -27.92 -50.78
N LEU A 48 -38.55 -28.99 -50.20
CA LEU A 48 -38.53 -29.22 -48.76
C LEU A 48 -37.10 -29.39 -48.22
N GLY A 49 -36.26 -30.12 -48.95
CA GLY A 49 -34.84 -30.31 -48.61
C GLY A 49 -34.06 -29.00 -48.61
N LEU A 50 -34.33 -28.10 -49.57
CA LEU A 50 -33.74 -26.76 -49.63
C LEU A 50 -34.15 -25.89 -48.43
N VAL A 51 -35.43 -25.93 -48.05
CA VAL A 51 -35.93 -25.20 -46.88
C VAL A 51 -35.28 -25.73 -45.60
N VAL A 52 -35.21 -27.05 -45.43
CA VAL A 52 -34.55 -27.66 -44.27
C VAL A 52 -33.06 -27.31 -44.24
N ALA A 53 -32.38 -27.35 -45.38
CA ALA A 53 -30.98 -26.94 -45.48
C ALA A 53 -30.78 -25.46 -45.14
N LEU A 54 -31.68 -24.57 -45.56
CA LEU A 54 -31.64 -23.14 -45.26
C LEU A 54 -31.88 -22.86 -43.77
N VAL A 55 -32.79 -23.60 -43.13
CA VAL A 55 -33.03 -23.49 -41.68
C VAL A 55 -31.83 -24.00 -40.88
N LEU A 56 -31.26 -25.14 -41.28
CA LEU A 56 -30.03 -25.66 -40.67
C LEU A 56 -28.84 -24.71 -40.87
N TRP A 57 -28.76 -24.06 -42.03
CA TRP A 57 -27.75 -23.05 -42.32
C TRP A 57 -27.92 -21.79 -41.46
N LEU A 58 -29.14 -21.27 -41.33
CA LEU A 58 -29.44 -20.15 -40.43
C LEU A 58 -29.10 -20.47 -38.98
N PHE A 59 -29.42 -21.68 -38.52
CA PHE A 59 -29.13 -22.09 -37.14
C PHE A 59 -27.63 -22.29 -36.91
N ALA A 60 -26.90 -22.84 -37.88
CA ALA A 60 -25.45 -22.99 -37.82
C ALA A 60 -24.69 -21.64 -37.92
N SER A 61 -25.34 -20.63 -38.50
CA SER A 61 -24.80 -19.27 -38.64
C SER A 61 -24.94 -18.41 -37.38
N LEU A 62 -25.70 -18.87 -36.38
CA LEU A 62 -25.86 -18.18 -35.10
C LEU A 62 -24.76 -18.62 -34.13
N TYR A 63 -24.14 -17.67 -33.48
CA TYR A 63 -23.14 -17.91 -32.44
C TYR A 63 -23.35 -16.97 -31.26
N THR A 64 -22.89 -17.36 -30.09
CA THR A 64 -23.05 -16.57 -28.86
C THR A 64 -21.71 -16.08 -28.36
N VAL A 65 -21.67 -14.81 -27.94
CA VAL A 65 -20.49 -14.15 -27.38
C VAL A 65 -20.77 -13.85 -25.91
N ARG A 66 -19.86 -14.25 -25.04
CA ARG A 66 -19.94 -14.02 -23.59
C ARG A 66 -19.59 -12.57 -23.23
N PRO A 67 -20.02 -12.04 -22.08
CA PRO A 67 -19.65 -10.69 -21.62
C PRO A 67 -18.14 -10.41 -21.54
N GLU A 68 -17.34 -11.45 -21.31
CA GLU A 68 -15.88 -11.36 -21.20
C GLU A 68 -15.16 -11.42 -22.56
N GLN A 69 -15.94 -11.64 -23.64
CA GLN A 69 -15.49 -11.89 -24.99
C GLN A 69 -15.97 -10.82 -25.96
N GLN A 70 -15.19 -10.57 -27.00
CA GLN A 70 -15.60 -9.82 -28.19
C GLN A 70 -15.37 -10.68 -29.42
N SER A 71 -16.28 -10.58 -30.40
CA SER A 71 -16.06 -11.21 -31.69
C SER A 71 -15.68 -10.17 -32.74
N ILE A 72 -14.79 -10.58 -33.63
CA ILE A 72 -14.46 -9.83 -34.84
C ILE A 72 -15.05 -10.61 -36.01
N GLU A 73 -15.90 -9.95 -36.78
CA GLU A 73 -16.51 -10.51 -37.97
C GLU A 73 -15.72 -10.07 -39.20
N LEU A 74 -15.22 -11.07 -39.93
CA LEU A 74 -14.43 -10.89 -41.14
C LEU A 74 -15.31 -11.25 -42.34
N LEU A 75 -15.51 -10.32 -43.27
CA LEU A 75 -16.18 -10.57 -44.53
C LEU A 75 -15.11 -10.82 -45.60
N LEU A 76 -15.01 -12.05 -46.11
CA LEU A 76 -13.97 -12.45 -47.08
C LEU A 76 -12.53 -12.10 -46.64
N GLY A 77 -12.28 -12.04 -45.33
CA GLY A 77 -10.98 -11.71 -44.75
C GLY A 77 -10.73 -10.23 -44.46
N ASP A 78 -11.64 -9.33 -44.85
CA ASP A 78 -11.59 -7.92 -44.46
C ASP A 78 -12.46 -7.67 -43.21
N PHE A 79 -12.08 -6.68 -42.40
CA PHE A 79 -12.79 -6.34 -41.18
C PHE A 79 -14.17 -5.75 -41.51
N SER A 80 -15.23 -6.39 -41.01
CA SER A 80 -16.60 -5.91 -41.20
C SER A 80 -17.14 -5.22 -39.94
N GLU A 81 -17.26 -5.96 -38.84
CA GLU A 81 -17.96 -5.49 -37.65
C GLU A 81 -17.42 -6.15 -36.38
N ILE A 82 -17.63 -5.49 -35.23
CA ILE A 82 -17.33 -6.04 -33.90
C ILE A 82 -18.64 -6.55 -33.33
N GLY A 83 -18.72 -7.86 -33.10
CA GLY A 83 -19.89 -8.44 -32.44
C GLY A 83 -19.87 -8.14 -30.95
N THR A 84 -20.95 -7.54 -30.49
CA THR A 84 -21.19 -7.21 -29.08
C THR A 84 -21.68 -8.44 -28.30
N GLU A 85 -21.70 -8.36 -26.97
CA GLU A 85 -22.22 -9.43 -26.10
C GLU A 85 -23.63 -9.88 -26.51
N GLY A 86 -23.85 -11.21 -26.57
CA GLY A 86 -25.15 -11.79 -26.92
C GLY A 86 -25.12 -12.72 -28.13
N LEU A 87 -26.27 -12.81 -28.82
CA LEU A 87 -26.45 -13.66 -30.00
C LEU A 87 -26.05 -12.87 -31.26
N ASN A 88 -25.04 -13.34 -31.96
CA ASN A 88 -24.53 -12.75 -33.19
C ASN A 88 -24.75 -13.70 -34.38
N PHE A 89 -24.71 -13.15 -35.59
CA PHE A 89 -25.05 -13.85 -36.82
C PHE A 89 -23.93 -13.71 -37.87
N ALA A 90 -23.16 -14.78 -38.08
CA ALA A 90 -22.08 -14.83 -39.07
C ALA A 90 -22.38 -15.89 -40.14
N PRO A 91 -22.88 -15.48 -41.33
CA PRO A 91 -23.22 -16.41 -42.41
C PRO A 91 -21.97 -17.00 -43.07
N TRP A 92 -21.60 -18.21 -42.64
CA TRP A 92 -20.58 -19.02 -43.31
C TRP A 92 -21.06 -19.41 -44.72
N PRO A 93 -20.24 -19.34 -45.78
CA PRO A 93 -18.77 -19.16 -45.81
C PRO A 93 -18.29 -17.73 -46.05
N VAL A 94 -19.19 -16.74 -46.12
CA VAL A 94 -18.84 -15.37 -46.52
C VAL A 94 -18.30 -14.57 -45.34
N VAL A 95 -18.83 -14.84 -44.14
CA VAL A 95 -18.43 -14.19 -42.88
C VAL A 95 -17.86 -15.23 -41.93
N THR A 96 -16.66 -14.98 -41.41
CA THR A 96 -16.05 -15.77 -40.35
C THR A 96 -15.99 -14.95 -39.06
N ALA A 97 -16.48 -15.51 -37.96
CA ALA A 97 -16.40 -14.89 -36.65
C ALA A 97 -15.24 -15.52 -35.85
N GLU A 98 -14.37 -14.67 -35.30
CA GLU A 98 -13.36 -15.09 -34.33
C GLU A 98 -13.66 -14.43 -32.98
N VAL A 99 -13.74 -15.23 -31.91
CA VAL A 99 -14.09 -14.79 -30.56
C VAL A 99 -12.84 -14.78 -29.68
N PHE A 100 -12.58 -13.68 -28.98
CA PHE A 100 -11.42 -13.53 -28.09
C PHE A 100 -11.82 -12.95 -26.74
N ASP A 101 -11.13 -13.39 -25.68
CA ASP A 101 -11.30 -12.84 -24.34
C ASP A 101 -10.58 -11.49 -24.23
N VAL A 102 -11.34 -10.42 -24.01
CA VAL A 102 -10.83 -9.04 -23.91
C VAL A 102 -10.65 -8.58 -22.46
N THR A 103 -11.48 -9.11 -21.55
CA THR A 103 -11.52 -8.70 -20.13
C THR A 103 -10.54 -9.50 -19.26
N THR A 104 -9.94 -10.58 -19.77
CA THR A 104 -8.96 -11.36 -19.03
C THR A 104 -7.64 -10.60 -18.90
N ASN A 105 -7.22 -10.38 -17.65
CA ASN A 105 -5.91 -9.80 -17.37
C ASN A 105 -4.82 -10.79 -17.76
N ARG A 106 -3.95 -10.38 -18.67
CA ARG A 106 -2.77 -11.12 -19.07
C ARG A 106 -1.56 -10.58 -18.35
N THR A 107 -0.64 -11.46 -18.03
CA THR A 107 0.52 -11.18 -17.21
C THR A 107 1.75 -11.67 -17.94
N GLU A 108 2.65 -10.75 -18.26
CA GLU A 108 3.95 -11.08 -18.84
C GLU A 108 5.04 -10.85 -17.79
N GLU A 109 5.87 -11.87 -17.57
CA GLU A 109 6.98 -11.82 -16.63
C GLU A 109 8.31 -11.76 -17.40
N ILE A 110 9.07 -10.70 -17.11
CA ILE A 110 10.35 -10.39 -17.75
C ILE A 110 11.44 -10.35 -16.67
N GLY A 111 12.61 -10.90 -16.97
CA GLY A 111 13.76 -10.97 -16.04
C GLY A 111 13.90 -12.30 -15.30
N VAL A 112 12.82 -13.10 -15.17
CA VAL A 112 12.89 -14.40 -14.48
C VAL A 112 13.90 -15.31 -15.18
N ARG A 113 14.99 -15.64 -14.48
CA ARG A 113 16.07 -16.53 -14.94
C ARG A 113 15.50 -17.88 -15.39
N ARG A 114 15.16 -18.02 -16.68
CA ARG A 114 14.73 -19.29 -17.28
C ARG A 114 15.96 -20.17 -17.50
N SER A 115 16.54 -20.72 -16.42
CA SER A 115 17.51 -21.84 -16.38
C SER A 115 18.67 -21.90 -17.41
N GLY A 116 18.92 -20.86 -18.20
CA GLY A 116 19.87 -20.91 -19.30
C GLY A 116 20.30 -19.51 -19.71
N GLY A 117 21.44 -19.06 -19.18
CA GLY A 117 22.40 -18.15 -19.83
C GLY A 117 22.01 -16.74 -20.26
N ASP A 118 20.73 -16.38 -20.36
CA ASP A 118 20.34 -15.11 -20.96
C ASP A 118 20.37 -13.95 -19.96
N ASN A 119 21.08 -12.88 -20.37
CA ASN A 119 21.23 -11.59 -19.67
C ASN A 119 19.96 -10.71 -19.78
N ASP A 120 18.78 -11.29 -20.02
CA ASP A 120 17.52 -10.59 -20.30
C ASP A 120 17.07 -9.65 -19.15
N GLY A 121 17.49 -9.95 -17.91
CA GLY A 121 17.20 -9.13 -16.72
C GLY A 121 18.30 -8.14 -16.32
N LEU A 122 19.47 -8.19 -16.96
CA LEU A 122 20.60 -7.32 -16.62
C LEU A 122 20.48 -5.96 -17.30
N MET A 123 20.50 -4.90 -16.49
CA MET A 123 20.40 -3.50 -16.93
C MET A 123 21.50 -2.66 -16.30
N LEU A 124 21.85 -1.56 -16.95
CA LEU A 124 22.81 -0.57 -16.46
C LEU A 124 22.06 0.68 -16.02
N THR A 125 22.36 1.15 -14.83
CA THR A 125 21.82 2.39 -14.24
C THR A 125 22.66 3.60 -14.62
N THR A 126 22.17 4.82 -14.35
CA THR A 126 22.91 6.06 -14.64
C THR A 126 24.23 6.15 -13.88
N ASP A 127 24.29 5.58 -12.67
CA ASP A 127 25.44 5.53 -11.78
C ASP A 127 26.37 4.33 -12.06
N GLU A 128 26.34 3.82 -13.30
CA GLU A 128 27.20 2.73 -13.81
C GLU A 128 27.06 1.39 -13.06
N ASN A 129 25.97 1.20 -12.30
CA ASN A 129 25.71 -0.06 -11.62
C ASN A 129 24.94 -1.03 -12.52
N ILE A 130 25.43 -2.26 -12.61
CA ILE A 130 24.69 -3.38 -13.23
C ILE A 130 23.67 -3.87 -12.20
N VAL A 131 22.44 -4.14 -12.65
CA VAL A 131 21.33 -4.58 -11.81
C VAL A 131 20.56 -5.70 -12.48
N ASP A 132 20.12 -6.68 -11.70
CA ASP A 132 19.23 -7.76 -12.12
C ASP A 132 17.80 -7.38 -11.71
N ILE A 133 16.96 -7.11 -12.72
CA ILE A 133 15.59 -6.62 -12.53
C ILE A 133 14.60 -7.68 -13.01
N ASP A 134 13.80 -8.17 -12.06
CA ASP A 134 12.60 -8.95 -12.35
C ASP A 134 11.40 -8.02 -12.30
N PHE A 135 10.56 -8.04 -13.33
CA PHE A 135 9.32 -7.26 -13.32
C PHE A 135 8.21 -7.97 -14.09
N GLN A 136 6.99 -7.57 -13.76
CA GLN A 136 5.78 -8.16 -14.32
C GLN A 136 4.89 -7.05 -14.86
N VAL A 137 4.39 -7.23 -16.07
CA VAL A 137 3.46 -6.30 -16.73
C VAL A 137 2.09 -6.96 -16.83
N VAL A 138 1.09 -6.30 -16.24
CA VAL A 138 -0.30 -6.75 -16.30
C VAL A 138 -1.05 -5.86 -17.26
N TRP A 139 -1.66 -6.46 -18.29
CA TRP A 139 -2.34 -5.75 -19.37
C TRP A 139 -3.63 -6.45 -19.77
N ASN A 140 -4.52 -5.71 -20.42
CA ASN A 140 -5.75 -6.22 -21.01
C ASN A 140 -5.98 -5.63 -22.40
N ILE A 141 -6.94 -6.18 -23.14
CA ILE A 141 -7.27 -5.71 -24.49
C ILE A 141 -8.30 -4.58 -24.36
N LYS A 142 -7.97 -3.41 -24.90
CA LYS A 142 -8.86 -2.24 -24.99
C LYS A 142 -9.68 -2.25 -26.27
N ASP A 143 -9.04 -2.62 -27.39
CA ASP A 143 -9.67 -2.66 -28.71
C ASP A 143 -9.25 -3.94 -29.44
N ALA A 144 -10.20 -4.85 -29.66
CA ALA A 144 -9.97 -6.14 -30.30
C ALA A 144 -9.53 -6.00 -31.77
N LYS A 145 -10.02 -5.00 -32.51
CA LYS A 145 -9.65 -4.77 -33.91
C LYS A 145 -8.17 -4.46 -34.02
N ASN A 146 -7.75 -3.43 -33.31
CA ASN A 146 -6.37 -2.98 -33.30
C ASN A 146 -5.44 -4.07 -32.76
N PHE A 147 -5.86 -4.80 -31.72
CA PHE A 147 -5.11 -5.92 -31.20
C PHE A 147 -4.84 -7.03 -32.23
N LYS A 148 -5.84 -7.38 -33.05
CA LYS A 148 -5.72 -8.46 -34.04
C LYS A 148 -4.93 -8.07 -35.29
N PHE A 149 -5.04 -6.81 -35.72
CA PHE A 149 -4.48 -6.37 -37.01
C PHE A 149 -3.17 -5.59 -36.88
N SER A 150 -2.89 -4.94 -35.73
CA SER A 150 -1.70 -4.11 -35.57
C SER A 150 -0.43 -4.90 -35.26
N LEU A 151 -0.54 -6.05 -34.58
CA LEU A 151 0.61 -6.85 -34.13
C LEU A 151 0.46 -8.32 -34.54
N ARG A 152 1.52 -8.89 -35.12
CA ARG A 152 1.56 -10.32 -35.49
C ARG A 152 1.60 -11.23 -34.26
N ASP A 153 2.38 -10.85 -33.26
CA ASP A 153 2.51 -11.54 -31.99
C ASP A 153 2.44 -10.49 -30.86
N PRO A 154 1.26 -10.29 -30.26
CA PRO A 154 1.05 -9.25 -29.26
C PRO A 154 1.82 -9.53 -27.97
N ASP A 155 1.95 -10.80 -27.56
CA ASP A 155 2.63 -11.16 -26.32
C ASP A 155 4.13 -10.86 -26.43
N ALA A 156 4.76 -11.27 -27.54
CA ALA A 156 6.17 -10.95 -27.82
C ALA A 156 6.41 -9.44 -27.98
N ALA A 157 5.47 -8.72 -28.60
CA ALA A 157 5.57 -7.27 -28.77
C ALA A 157 5.47 -6.52 -27.43
N VAL A 158 4.51 -6.89 -26.56
CA VAL A 158 4.41 -6.32 -25.21
C VAL A 158 5.68 -6.61 -24.42
N ARG A 159 6.21 -7.83 -24.48
CA ARG A 159 7.48 -8.17 -23.82
C ARG A 159 8.63 -7.28 -24.29
N ALA A 160 8.85 -7.17 -25.60
CA ALA A 160 9.95 -6.39 -26.16
C ALA A 160 9.82 -4.88 -25.87
N ILE A 161 8.60 -4.33 -25.97
CA ILE A 161 8.34 -2.93 -25.63
C ILE A 161 8.56 -2.67 -24.14
N SER A 162 8.08 -3.58 -23.29
CA SER A 162 8.22 -3.47 -21.85
C SER A 162 9.68 -3.56 -21.40
N GLU A 163 10.45 -4.47 -22.00
CA GLU A 163 11.89 -4.57 -21.77
C GLU A 163 12.62 -3.29 -22.20
N SER A 164 12.34 -2.78 -23.39
CA SER A 164 12.94 -1.53 -23.89
C SER A 164 12.60 -0.34 -22.99
N ALA A 165 11.34 -0.21 -22.59
CA ALA A 165 10.89 0.88 -21.73
C ALA A 165 11.52 0.79 -20.33
N MET A 166 11.62 -0.41 -19.77
CA MET A 166 12.30 -0.63 -18.50
C MET A 166 13.79 -0.26 -18.61
N ARG A 167 14.48 -0.75 -19.65
CA ARG A 167 15.90 -0.42 -19.90
C ARG A 167 16.12 1.09 -20.02
N GLU A 168 15.23 1.79 -20.69
CA GLU A 168 15.31 3.26 -20.82
C GLU A 168 15.16 3.98 -19.48
N VAL A 169 14.14 3.63 -18.69
CA VAL A 169 13.90 4.29 -17.40
C VAL A 169 15.01 3.99 -16.40
N ILE A 170 15.50 2.74 -16.37
CA ILE A 170 16.58 2.32 -15.48
C ILE A 170 17.90 3.00 -15.86
N ALA A 171 18.19 3.15 -17.16
CA ALA A 171 19.38 3.87 -17.63
C ALA A 171 19.39 5.37 -17.25
N GLN A 172 18.22 5.94 -16.93
CA GLN A 172 18.05 7.33 -16.47
C GLN A 172 17.88 7.46 -14.95
N SER A 173 17.98 6.35 -14.22
CA SER A 173 17.76 6.31 -12.78
C SER A 173 18.99 5.80 -12.04
N GLU A 174 19.15 6.26 -10.80
CA GLU A 174 20.19 5.79 -9.88
C GLU A 174 19.74 4.50 -9.16
N LEU A 175 20.67 3.61 -8.82
CA LEU A 175 20.33 2.35 -8.14
C LEU A 175 19.77 2.54 -6.73
N ALA A 176 20.44 3.33 -5.90
CA ALA A 176 20.15 3.43 -4.46
C ALA A 176 18.71 3.87 -4.13
N PRO A 177 18.10 4.85 -4.82
CA PRO A 177 16.72 5.24 -4.59
C PRO A 177 15.70 4.16 -4.99
N ILE A 178 15.97 3.40 -6.06
CA ILE A 178 15.08 2.34 -6.56
C ILE A 178 14.96 1.20 -5.54
N LEU A 179 16.05 0.85 -4.85
CA LEU A 179 16.06 -0.21 -3.84
C LEU A 179 15.19 0.11 -2.61
N ASN A 180 15.05 1.39 -2.28
CA ASN A 180 14.52 1.81 -0.97
C ASN A 180 13.17 2.54 -1.03
N ARG A 181 12.99 3.49 -1.96
CA ARG A 181 11.86 4.42 -1.91
C ARG A 181 11.19 4.67 -3.25
N ASP A 182 11.98 4.79 -4.31
CA ASP A 182 11.50 5.36 -5.57
C ASP A 182 10.98 4.29 -6.56
N ARG A 183 10.80 3.06 -6.08
CA ARG A 183 10.28 1.93 -6.87
C ARG A 183 8.92 2.22 -7.51
N ALA A 184 7.97 2.78 -6.75
CA ALA A 184 6.65 3.12 -7.26
C ALA A 184 6.70 4.23 -8.33
N ALA A 185 7.66 5.16 -8.22
CA ALA A 185 7.86 6.20 -9.22
C ALA A 185 8.40 5.63 -10.53
N VAL A 186 9.32 4.65 -10.45
CA VAL A 186 9.81 3.90 -11.62
C VAL A 186 8.68 3.09 -12.26
N GLU A 187 7.88 2.35 -11.47
CA GLU A 187 6.73 1.58 -11.97
C GLU A 187 5.74 2.47 -12.75
N ALA A 188 5.43 3.66 -12.22
CA ALA A 188 4.56 4.62 -12.87
C ALA A 188 5.14 5.15 -14.18
N ARG A 189 6.43 5.52 -14.20
CA ARG A 189 7.10 6.03 -15.40
C ARG A 189 7.23 4.97 -16.49
N VAL A 190 7.57 3.74 -16.11
CA VAL A 190 7.64 2.60 -17.03
C VAL A 190 6.25 2.30 -17.60
N LYS A 191 5.20 2.29 -16.76
CA LYS A 191 3.82 2.12 -17.24
C LYS A 191 3.44 3.18 -18.27
N GLU A 192 3.73 4.45 -18.00
CA GLU A 192 3.44 5.56 -18.91
C GLU A 192 4.19 5.40 -20.24
N LEU A 193 5.47 5.05 -20.21
CA LEU A 193 6.29 4.84 -21.41
C LEU A 193 5.81 3.66 -22.25
N ILE A 194 5.46 2.54 -21.60
CA ILE A 194 4.91 1.36 -22.28
C ILE A 194 3.56 1.72 -22.91
N GLN A 195 2.65 2.34 -22.16
CA GLN A 195 1.33 2.73 -22.67
C GLN A 195 1.46 3.70 -23.85
N GLY A 196 2.30 4.74 -23.73
CA GLY A 196 2.55 5.67 -24.83
C GLY A 196 3.14 5.00 -26.06
N THR A 197 4.05 4.04 -25.90
CA THR A 197 4.63 3.27 -27.01
C THR A 197 3.59 2.35 -27.68
N LEU A 198 2.71 1.73 -26.90
CA LEU A 198 1.64 0.85 -27.38
C LEU A 198 0.52 1.63 -28.07
N ASP A 199 0.21 2.83 -27.59
CA ASP A 199 -0.77 3.75 -28.19
C ASP A 199 -0.25 4.32 -29.51
N ASN A 200 1.03 4.71 -29.58
CA ASN A 200 1.66 5.19 -30.82
C ASN A 200 1.70 4.12 -31.93
N ARG A 201 1.65 2.83 -31.56
CA ARG A 201 1.57 1.70 -32.50
C ARG A 201 0.14 1.23 -32.75
N GLU A 202 -0.85 1.94 -32.22
CA GLU A 202 -2.27 1.58 -32.34
C GLU A 202 -2.52 0.11 -32.00
N SER A 203 -1.89 -0.39 -30.93
CA SER A 203 -1.92 -1.83 -30.60
C SER A 203 -3.24 -2.30 -29.99
N GLY A 204 -4.09 -1.37 -29.53
CA GLY A 204 -5.34 -1.73 -28.83
C GLY A 204 -5.13 -2.37 -27.45
N ILE A 205 -3.93 -2.26 -26.88
CA ILE A 205 -3.56 -2.84 -25.58
C ILE A 205 -3.61 -1.75 -24.51
N ASN A 206 -4.11 -2.10 -23.32
CA ASN A 206 -4.11 -1.22 -22.15
C ASN A 206 -3.31 -1.86 -21.01
N VAL A 207 -2.33 -1.11 -20.50
CA VAL A 207 -1.46 -1.54 -19.40
C VAL A 207 -2.10 -1.13 -18.08
N LEU A 208 -2.43 -2.12 -17.26
CA LEU A 208 -3.06 -1.89 -15.96
C LEU A 208 -2.01 -1.43 -14.94
N ARG A 209 -0.93 -2.21 -14.82
CA ARG A 209 0.16 -1.96 -13.87
C ARG A 209 1.44 -2.67 -14.29
N VAL A 210 2.57 -2.11 -13.86
CA VAL A 210 3.90 -2.71 -13.93
C VAL A 210 4.35 -2.92 -12.49
N ASN A 211 4.77 -4.12 -12.15
CA ASN A 211 4.98 -4.45 -10.74
C ASN A 211 6.40 -4.32 -10.23
N LEU A 212 7.50 -4.54 -10.96
CA LEU A 212 8.80 -4.86 -10.33
C LEU A 212 8.65 -6.04 -9.31
N ASN A 213 9.62 -6.91 -9.16
CA ASN A 213 9.52 -8.04 -8.23
C ASN A 213 10.81 -8.09 -7.43
N LYS A 214 11.92 -7.89 -8.13
CA LYS A 214 13.27 -7.91 -7.61
C LYS A 214 14.10 -6.86 -8.33
N VAL A 215 14.87 -6.10 -7.57
CA VAL A 215 15.91 -5.21 -8.07
C VAL A 215 17.09 -5.48 -7.17
N ASP A 216 18.00 -6.34 -7.60
CA ASP A 216 19.19 -6.68 -6.82
C ASP A 216 20.43 -6.40 -7.67
N PRO A 217 21.55 -5.96 -7.06
CA PRO A 217 22.85 -6.01 -7.73
C PRO A 217 23.14 -7.46 -8.18
N PRO A 218 23.90 -7.67 -9.28
CA PRO A 218 24.20 -9.00 -9.76
C PRO A 218 24.82 -9.82 -8.64
N SER A 219 24.33 -11.06 -8.47
CA SER A 219 24.88 -12.04 -7.53
C SER A 219 26.28 -12.54 -7.93
N GLN A 220 26.95 -11.85 -8.86
CA GLN A 220 28.26 -12.24 -9.35
C GLN A 220 29.29 -11.86 -8.28
N THR A 221 29.83 -12.89 -7.64
CA THR A 221 30.94 -12.76 -6.70
C THR A 221 32.18 -12.33 -7.49
N VAL A 222 32.71 -11.15 -7.17
CA VAL A 222 33.97 -10.68 -7.75
C VAL A 222 35.08 -11.26 -6.88
N GLN A 223 35.95 -12.05 -7.49
CA GLN A 223 37.16 -12.53 -6.82
C GLN A 223 38.15 -11.37 -6.77
N VAL A 224 38.36 -10.79 -5.59
CA VAL A 224 39.37 -9.75 -5.39
C VAL A 224 40.63 -10.44 -4.87
N THR A 225 41.71 -10.37 -5.65
CA THR A 225 43.03 -10.81 -5.21
C THR A 225 43.76 -9.61 -4.60
N ASP A 226 44.11 -9.71 -3.32
CA ASP A 226 44.91 -8.68 -2.66
C ASP A 226 46.35 -8.63 -3.22
N ALA A 227 47.10 -7.59 -2.85
CA ALA A 227 48.50 -7.43 -3.27
C ALA A 227 49.43 -8.54 -2.72
N GLN A 228 48.92 -9.39 -1.83
CA GLN A 228 49.61 -10.50 -1.17
C GLN A 228 49.21 -11.86 -1.78
N GLY A 229 48.35 -11.88 -2.80
CA GLY A 229 47.91 -13.09 -3.51
C GLY A 229 46.74 -13.83 -2.86
N ASN A 230 46.12 -13.32 -1.79
CA ASN A 230 44.92 -13.91 -1.22
C ASN A 230 43.70 -13.52 -2.04
N THR A 231 42.97 -14.51 -2.54
CA THR A 231 41.74 -14.31 -3.29
C THR A 231 40.56 -14.43 -2.34
N THR A 232 39.88 -13.32 -2.09
CA THR A 232 38.64 -13.32 -1.29
C THR A 232 37.46 -13.13 -2.24
N ALA A 233 36.50 -14.05 -2.18
CA ALA A 233 35.24 -13.89 -2.89
C ALA A 233 34.41 -12.84 -2.15
N VAL A 234 34.40 -11.60 -2.65
CA VAL A 234 33.57 -10.55 -2.10
C VAL A 234 32.29 -10.49 -2.95
N SER A 235 31.15 -10.62 -2.29
CA SER A 235 29.87 -10.30 -2.91
C SER A 235 29.76 -8.79 -3.01
N VAL A 236 29.52 -8.25 -4.20
CA VAL A 236 29.27 -6.81 -4.41
C VAL A 236 28.12 -6.32 -3.53
N VAL A 237 27.15 -7.22 -3.26
CA VAL A 237 26.01 -6.96 -2.38
C VAL A 237 26.44 -6.68 -0.94
N ASP A 238 27.43 -7.40 -0.41
CA ASP A 238 27.86 -7.24 0.98
C ASP A 238 28.64 -5.94 1.16
N ALA A 239 29.51 -5.59 0.21
CA ALA A 239 30.21 -4.31 0.20
C ALA A 239 29.23 -3.12 0.10
N PHE A 240 28.18 -3.23 -0.71
CA PHE A 240 27.17 -2.18 -0.82
C PHE A 240 26.34 -2.05 0.46
N ARG A 241 25.97 -3.18 1.09
CA ARG A 241 25.28 -3.20 2.38
C ARG A 241 26.13 -2.57 3.49
N ASP A 242 27.43 -2.79 3.49
CA ASP A 242 28.35 -2.19 4.46
C ASP A 242 28.43 -0.66 4.31
N VAL A 243 28.51 -0.14 3.08
CA VAL A 243 28.47 1.32 2.84
C VAL A 243 27.14 1.92 3.30
N GLN A 244 26.03 1.28 2.98
CA GLN A 244 24.70 1.73 3.41
C GLN A 244 24.56 1.70 4.94
N ALA A 245 25.07 0.66 5.60
CA ALA A 245 25.09 0.57 7.06
C ALA A 245 25.97 1.66 7.67
N ALA A 246 27.12 1.97 7.06
CA ALA A 246 28.01 3.05 7.50
C ALA A 246 27.38 4.44 7.34
N GLU A 247 26.66 4.70 6.25
CA GLU A 247 25.91 5.95 6.05
C GLU A 247 24.80 6.11 7.09
N GLN A 248 24.04 5.05 7.35
CA GLN A 248 23.01 5.04 8.39
C GLN A 248 23.60 5.28 9.78
N GLU A 249 24.76 4.67 10.08
CA GLU A 249 25.45 4.88 11.35
C GLU A 249 25.99 6.31 11.48
N ARG A 250 26.57 6.88 10.41
CA ARG A 250 26.99 8.29 10.38
C ARG A 250 25.81 9.21 10.72
N ASP A 251 24.70 9.05 10.02
CA ASP A 251 23.50 9.87 10.23
C ASP A 251 22.94 9.68 11.64
N ARG A 252 22.99 8.46 12.18
CA ARG A 252 22.59 8.16 13.55
C ARG A 252 23.47 8.89 14.56
N VAL A 253 24.79 8.85 14.39
CA VAL A 253 25.76 9.51 15.26
C VAL A 253 25.63 11.03 15.19
N GLU A 254 25.42 11.59 14.00
CA GLU A 254 25.19 13.02 13.80
C GLU A 254 23.92 13.48 14.53
N ARG A 255 22.79 12.78 14.33
CA ARG A 255 21.54 13.09 15.05
C ARG A 255 21.68 12.95 16.57
N GLN A 256 22.48 12.00 17.05
CA GLN A 256 22.77 11.85 18.48
C GLN A 256 23.63 13.00 19.01
N ALA A 257 24.62 13.46 18.25
CA ALA A 257 25.44 14.60 18.60
C ALA A 257 24.60 15.88 18.67
N ASP A 258 23.74 16.11 17.67
CA ASP A 258 22.81 17.24 17.66
C ASP A 258 21.83 17.20 18.84
N ALA A 259 21.27 16.02 19.14
CA ALA A 259 20.39 15.85 20.29
C ALA A 259 21.12 16.13 21.62
N TYR A 260 22.39 15.72 21.74
CA TYR A 260 23.21 15.99 22.90
C TYR A 260 23.51 17.49 23.05
N ALA A 261 23.92 18.15 21.96
CA ALA A 261 24.21 19.58 21.94
C ALA A 261 22.97 20.40 22.32
N ASN A 262 21.82 20.08 21.72
CA ASN A 262 20.54 20.72 22.03
C ASN A 262 20.12 20.50 23.48
N ARG A 263 20.30 19.29 24.02
CA ARG A 263 20.01 18.97 25.43
C ARG A 263 20.87 19.80 26.36
N ARG A 264 22.19 19.86 26.14
CA ARG A 264 23.11 20.65 26.96
C ARG A 264 22.82 22.14 26.91
N LEU A 265 22.48 22.66 25.74
CA LEU A 265 22.09 24.06 25.58
C LEU A 265 20.79 24.38 26.32
N ALA A 266 19.80 23.50 26.26
CA ALA A 266 18.55 23.65 26.98
C ALA A 266 18.74 23.57 28.50
N GLU A 267 19.56 22.63 28.98
CA GLU A 267 19.95 22.50 30.39
C GLU A 267 20.61 23.78 30.91
N ALA A 268 21.64 24.28 30.21
CA ALA A 268 22.33 25.52 30.60
C ALA A 268 21.40 26.75 30.60
N ARG A 269 20.46 26.85 29.66
CA ARG A 269 19.43 27.91 29.66
C ARG A 269 18.47 27.77 30.83
N GLY A 270 18.06 26.54 31.16
CA GLY A 270 17.21 26.25 32.31
C GLY A 270 17.88 26.63 33.62
N GLU A 271 19.13 26.23 33.82
CA GLU A 271 19.93 26.59 35.01
C GLU A 271 20.11 28.10 35.14
N SER A 272 20.43 28.79 34.03
CA SER A 272 20.56 30.24 34.02
C SER A 272 19.25 30.94 34.40
N ALA A 273 18.12 30.49 33.86
CA ALA A 273 16.82 31.05 34.18
C ALA A 273 16.45 30.77 35.66
N GLN A 274 16.67 29.55 36.13
CA GLN A 274 16.43 29.19 37.54
C GLN A 274 17.26 30.04 38.50
N LEU A 275 18.53 30.29 38.19
CA LEU A 275 19.40 31.13 39.00
C LEU A 275 18.92 32.58 39.04
N LEU A 276 18.48 33.11 37.89
CA LEU A 276 17.95 34.47 37.77
C LEU A 276 16.65 34.62 38.57
N GLU A 277 15.70 33.70 38.41
CA GLU A 277 14.45 33.67 39.18
C GLU A 277 14.69 33.51 40.69
N ALA A 278 15.66 32.69 41.09
CA ALA A 278 16.05 32.55 42.49
C ALA A 278 16.64 33.86 43.05
N ALA A 279 17.46 34.57 42.27
CA ALA A 279 18.02 35.86 42.65
C ALA A 279 16.93 36.94 42.74
N GLU A 280 15.99 36.97 41.80
CA GLU A 280 14.84 37.88 41.83
C GLU A 280 13.92 37.60 43.03
N GLY A 281 13.63 36.32 43.30
CA GLY A 281 12.88 35.89 44.47
C GLY A 281 13.57 36.26 45.79
N TYR A 282 14.90 36.11 45.86
CA TYR A 282 15.68 36.56 47.02
C TYR A 282 15.62 38.08 47.20
N ARG A 283 15.83 38.84 46.11
CA ARG A 283 15.72 40.31 46.13
C ARG A 283 14.34 40.76 46.59
N ALA A 284 13.28 40.17 46.04
CA ALA A 284 11.90 40.48 46.41
C ALA A 284 11.64 40.17 47.90
N ARG A 285 12.13 39.03 48.40
CA ARG A 285 12.03 38.67 49.82
C ARG A 285 12.71 39.71 50.70
N VAL A 286 13.98 40.03 50.44
CA VAL A 286 14.74 41.01 51.25
C VAL A 286 14.09 42.39 51.24
N VAL A 287 13.61 42.86 50.08
CA VAL A 287 12.93 44.15 49.98
C VAL A 287 11.60 44.13 50.74
N ASN A 288 10.79 43.09 50.58
CA ASN A 288 9.50 42.98 51.26
C ASN A 288 9.64 42.81 52.77
N ASP A 289 10.64 42.06 53.24
CA ASP A 289 10.95 41.93 54.66
C ASP A 289 11.38 43.28 55.25
N ALA A 290 12.24 44.03 54.56
CA ALA A 290 12.67 45.36 54.98
C ALA A 290 11.51 46.37 55.01
N VAL A 291 10.65 46.38 53.98
CA VAL A 291 9.45 47.24 53.93
C VAL A 291 8.46 46.84 55.02
N GLY A 292 8.27 45.54 55.24
CA GLY A 292 7.41 45.01 56.30
C GLY A 292 7.89 45.42 57.69
N GLU A 293 9.19 45.29 57.96
CA GLU A 293 9.80 45.71 59.23
C GLU A 293 9.74 47.22 59.43
N ALA A 294 10.01 48.00 58.37
CA ALA A 294 9.87 49.47 58.41
C ALA A 294 8.42 49.88 58.69
N SER A 295 7.43 49.22 58.06
CA SER A 295 6.01 49.49 58.28
C SER A 295 5.58 49.13 59.70
N ARG A 296 6.07 48.00 60.25
CA ARG A 296 5.86 47.62 61.65
C ARG A 296 6.45 48.66 62.60
N PHE A 297 7.67 49.11 62.34
CA PHE A 297 8.34 50.13 63.15
C PHE A 297 7.59 51.47 63.10
N GLU A 298 7.14 51.90 61.92
CA GLU A 298 6.40 53.14 61.76
C GLU A 298 5.05 53.12 62.51
N ALA A 299 4.32 52.01 62.45
CA ALA A 299 3.09 51.82 63.22
C ALA A 299 3.34 51.88 64.74
N VAL A 300 4.40 51.23 65.22
CA VAL A 300 4.78 51.28 66.65
C VAL A 300 5.20 52.70 67.07
N ARG A 301 5.91 53.43 66.20
CA ARG A 301 6.33 54.82 66.45
C ARG A 301 5.13 55.76 66.59
N GLU A 302 4.12 55.62 65.73
CA GLU A 302 2.90 56.42 65.77
C GLU A 302 2.17 56.24 67.11
N GLU A 303 1.93 55.00 67.52
CA GLU A 303 1.31 54.65 68.80
C GLU A 303 2.15 55.09 70.01
N TYR A 304 3.48 55.04 69.89
CA TYR A 304 4.39 55.53 70.93
C TYR A 304 4.32 57.04 71.10
N ALA A 305 4.11 57.79 70.01
CA ALA A 305 3.98 59.24 70.04
C ALA A 305 2.69 59.70 70.73
N GLU A 306 1.60 58.94 70.62
CA GLU A 306 0.34 59.23 71.31
C GLU A 306 0.38 58.89 72.81
N ALA A 307 0.95 57.75 73.19
CA ALA A 307 0.92 57.26 74.58
C ALA A 307 2.22 56.55 75.01
N PRO A 308 3.27 57.29 75.41
CA PRO A 308 4.61 56.73 75.58
C PRO A 308 4.79 55.75 76.76
N GLU A 309 4.07 55.94 77.88
CA GLU A 309 4.25 55.09 79.07
C GLU A 309 3.60 53.70 78.93
N VAL A 310 2.40 53.64 78.35
CA VAL A 310 1.67 52.38 78.17
C VAL A 310 2.30 51.51 77.09
N THR A 311 2.77 52.13 76.00
CA THR A 311 3.42 51.42 74.88
C THR A 311 4.76 50.82 75.32
N ARG A 312 5.57 51.55 76.11
CA ARG A 312 6.83 51.01 76.66
C ARG A 312 6.58 49.83 77.60
N LYS A 313 5.58 49.93 78.48
CA LYS A 313 5.24 48.86 79.41
C LYS A 313 4.71 47.62 78.68
N ARG A 314 3.89 47.78 77.64
CA ARG A 314 3.44 46.68 76.78
C ARG A 314 4.60 45.99 76.08
N LEU A 315 5.47 46.75 75.38
CA LEU A 315 6.63 46.17 74.71
C LEU A 315 7.54 45.40 75.68
N TYR A 316 7.76 45.92 76.88
CA TYR A 316 8.55 45.25 77.92
C TYR A 316 7.91 43.95 78.38
N LEU A 317 6.60 43.93 78.60
CA LEU A 317 5.90 42.72 79.02
C LEU A 317 5.85 41.68 77.89
N GLU A 318 5.62 42.08 76.64
CA GLU A 318 5.63 41.17 75.47
C GLU A 318 7.03 40.60 75.18
N THR A 319 8.07 41.43 75.28
CA THR A 319 9.45 40.96 75.11
C THR A 319 9.85 40.02 76.24
N MET A 320 9.47 40.32 77.49
CA MET A 320 9.71 39.41 78.61
C MET A 320 8.86 38.14 78.50
N GLU A 321 7.62 38.20 78.04
CA GLU A 321 6.79 37.02 77.78
C GLU A 321 7.43 36.13 76.71
N LYS A 322 7.91 36.69 75.61
CA LYS A 322 8.58 35.93 74.55
C LYS A 322 9.88 35.29 75.04
N VAL A 323 10.73 36.07 75.73
CA VAL A 323 12.00 35.56 76.27
C VAL A 323 11.74 34.49 77.33
N PHE A 324 10.85 34.74 78.29
CA PHE A 324 10.51 33.76 79.34
C PHE A 324 9.66 32.59 78.84
N GLY A 325 8.97 32.72 77.71
CA GLY A 325 8.24 31.63 77.04
C GLY A 325 9.16 30.61 76.39
N ASP A 326 10.32 31.04 75.89
CA ASP A 326 11.34 30.18 75.27
C ASP A 326 12.36 29.61 76.30
N VAL A 327 12.27 29.99 77.59
CA VAL A 327 13.18 29.47 78.63
C VAL A 327 12.56 28.28 79.34
N ASP A 328 13.20 27.11 79.23
CA ASP A 328 12.83 25.91 79.99
C ASP A 328 13.00 26.13 81.50
N LYS A 329 11.87 26.18 82.21
CA LYS A 329 11.84 26.44 83.66
C LYS A 329 12.16 25.19 84.46
N ILE A 330 13.35 25.13 85.06
CA ILE A 330 13.74 24.09 86.01
C ILE A 330 13.55 24.62 87.44
N ILE A 331 12.60 24.07 88.19
CA ILE A 331 12.35 24.41 89.59
C ILE A 331 13.16 23.45 90.48
N LEU A 332 14.13 23.99 91.21
CA LEU A 332 14.91 23.24 92.21
C LEU A 332 14.37 23.58 93.61
N GLU A 333 13.76 22.60 94.28
CA GLU A 333 13.32 22.73 95.66
C GLU A 333 14.55 22.68 96.58
N ASN A 334 14.95 23.83 97.13
CA ASN A 334 16.09 23.90 98.04
C ASN A 334 15.64 23.50 99.45
N ASN A 335 15.56 22.19 99.70
CA ASN A 335 15.28 21.66 101.02
C ASN A 335 16.59 21.67 101.84
N GLN A 336 16.66 22.59 102.79
CA GLN A 336 17.80 22.79 103.69
C GLN A 336 17.81 21.70 104.77
N SER A 337 18.05 20.45 104.38
CA SER A 337 18.48 19.37 105.28
C SER A 337 19.05 18.22 104.45
N GLY A 338 20.36 17.99 104.58
CA GLY A 338 21.11 17.06 103.75
C GLY A 338 20.62 15.61 103.84
N THR A 339 20.55 14.93 102.70
CA THR A 339 21.31 13.72 102.33
C THR A 339 20.69 13.11 101.06
N GLY A 340 21.43 13.10 99.95
CA GLY A 340 21.30 12.10 98.87
C GLY A 340 20.21 12.28 97.78
N GLN A 341 20.66 12.76 96.61
CA GLN A 341 20.29 12.27 95.27
C GLN A 341 18.81 12.33 94.82
N GLY A 342 18.48 13.29 93.96
CA GLY A 342 17.22 13.26 93.21
C GLY A 342 16.87 14.56 92.47
N VAL A 343 17.73 15.06 91.59
CA VAL A 343 17.27 16.00 90.56
C VAL A 343 16.51 15.16 89.54
N VAL A 344 15.19 15.10 89.65
CA VAL A 344 14.33 14.49 88.63
C VAL A 344 13.95 15.60 87.65
N PRO A 345 14.44 15.58 86.40
CA PRO A 345 13.96 16.51 85.39
C PRO A 345 12.48 16.21 85.17
N TYR A 346 11.61 17.18 85.42
CA TYR A 346 10.20 17.06 85.04
C TYR A 346 10.14 17.12 83.52
N LEU A 347 10.09 15.96 82.87
CA LEU A 347 9.86 15.83 81.45
C LEU A 347 8.36 16.03 81.20
N PRO A 348 7.91 17.14 80.60
CA PRO A 348 6.49 17.32 80.31
C PRO A 348 6.07 16.30 79.23
N LEU A 349 5.42 15.22 79.66
CA LEU A 349 4.90 14.15 78.79
C LEU A 349 3.88 14.64 77.74
N ASN A 350 3.43 15.89 77.82
CA ASN A 350 2.54 16.50 76.82
C ASN A 350 3.23 16.84 75.49
N GLU A 351 4.56 16.99 75.46
CA GLU A 351 5.27 17.40 74.24
C GLU A 351 5.72 16.21 73.38
N LEU A 352 6.04 15.08 74.01
CA LEU A 352 6.34 13.82 73.30
C LEU A 352 5.14 13.28 72.49
N ARG A 353 3.91 13.64 72.85
CA ARG A 353 2.71 13.22 72.09
C ARG A 353 2.32 14.18 70.95
N ARG A 354 2.88 15.39 70.89
CA ARG A 354 2.49 16.39 69.88
C ARG A 354 3.35 16.31 68.61
N ASN A 355 4.55 15.73 68.67
CA ASN A 355 5.48 15.65 67.54
C ASN A 355 5.38 14.33 66.72
N GLY A 356 4.30 13.55 66.91
CA GLY A 356 4.10 12.25 66.26
C GLY A 356 3.15 12.25 65.06
N GLY A 357 2.84 13.40 64.46
CA GLY A 357 1.82 13.47 63.41
C GLY A 357 1.92 14.66 62.47
N SER A 358 2.92 14.65 61.58
CA SER A 358 2.71 14.90 60.15
C SER A 358 4.02 14.67 59.38
N ASN A 359 4.08 13.57 58.65
CA ASN A 359 4.60 13.54 57.28
C ASN A 359 3.79 12.50 56.52
#